data_AF-A0A848YS26-F1
#
_entry.id   AF-A0A848YS26-F1
#
_cell.length_a   1.000
_cell.length_b   1.000
_cell.length_c   1.000
_cell.angle_alpha   90.00
_cell.angle_beta   90.00
_cell.angle_gamma   90.00
#
_symmetry.space_group_name_H-M   'P 1'
#
loop_
_entity.id
_entity.type
_entity.pdbx_description
1 polymer ?
#
loop_
_entity_poly.entity_id
_entity_poly.type
_entity_poly.pdbx_seq_one_letter_code
_entity_poly.pdbx_strand_id
1 'polypeptide(L)' 'ARLAQAFGRLIRSKEDAGHFIVLSPAFPSRLLSAFPEGTPVIRLTLEEALQRVAAGVSSIGSAAEVPIGEEPA' A
#
# COMPACT_ATOMS: atom_id res chain seq x y z
N ALA A 1 14.72 6.64 -0.93
CA ALA A 1 14.49 7.98 -0.33
C ALA A 1 13.14 8.60 -0.74
N ARG A 2 12.87 8.82 -2.03
CA ARG A 2 11.67 9.59 -2.47
C ARG A 2 10.31 8.93 -2.14
N LEU A 3 10.22 7.60 -2.18
CA LEU A 3 8.95 6.91 -1.91
C LEU A 3 8.53 6.97 -0.45
N ALA A 4 9.45 6.65 0.48
CA ALA A 4 9.22 6.81 1.91
C ALA A 4 8.85 8.27 2.27
N GLN A 5 9.49 9.24 1.62
CA GLN A 5 9.15 10.66 1.79
C GLN A 5 7.75 11.01 1.24
N ALA A 6 7.34 10.42 0.11
CA ALA A 6 5.99 10.60 -0.42
C ALA A 6 4.93 9.95 0.48
N PHE A 7 5.22 8.75 1.00
CA PHE A 7 4.35 8.06 1.97
C PHE A 7 4.21 8.86 3.28
N GLY A 8 5.30 9.43 3.80
CA GLY A 8 5.27 10.28 4.99
C GLY A 8 4.49 11.61 4.83
N ARG A 9 4.08 11.97 3.62
CA ARG A 9 3.13 13.08 3.40
C ARG A 9 1.67 12.67 3.53
N LEU A 10 1.37 11.36 3.44
CA LEU A 10 0.03 10.81 3.58
C LEU A 10 -0.39 10.69 5.05
N ILE A 11 0.53 10.27 5.92
CA ILE A 11 0.31 10.08 7.36
C ILE A 11 1.14 11.11 8.10
N ARG A 12 0.49 12.08 8.78
CA ARG A 12 1.19 13.16 9.50
C ARG A 12 1.23 12.93 11.01
N SER A 13 0.23 12.22 11.53
CA SER A 13 0.02 11.92 12.94
C SER A 13 -0.37 10.45 13.14
N LYS A 14 -0.30 9.94 14.37
CA LYS A 14 -0.59 8.53 14.68
C LYS A 14 -2.04 8.12 14.38
N GLU A 15 -2.97 9.07 14.44
CA GLU A 15 -4.39 8.84 14.12
C GLU A 15 -4.73 9.02 12.64
N ASP A 16 -3.80 9.46 11.79
CA ASP A 16 -4.05 9.62 10.36
C ASP A 16 -4.07 8.25 9.67
N ALA A 17 -5.15 7.98 8.95
CA ALA A 17 -5.26 6.86 8.03
C ALA A 17 -5.37 7.40 6.59
N GLY A 18 -4.96 6.60 5.60
CA GLY A 18 -4.99 6.98 4.19
C GLY A 18 -4.67 5.82 3.25
N HIS A 19 -5.08 5.96 1.99
CA HIS A 19 -4.72 5.02 0.92
C HIS A 19 -3.55 5.56 0.11
N PHE A 20 -2.49 4.76 -0.07
CA PHE A 20 -1.35 5.11 -0.93
C PHE A 20 -1.36 4.24 -2.19
N ILE A 21 -1.72 4.83 -3.33
CA ILE A 21 -1.86 4.10 -4.60
C ILE A 21 -0.73 4.47 -5.55
N VAL A 22 -0.07 3.45 -6.12
CA VAL A 22 0.98 3.63 -7.10
C VAL A 22 0.53 3.07 -8.45
N LEU A 23 0.38 3.96 -9.43
CA LEU A 23 0.02 3.61 -10.80
C LEU A 23 1.29 3.47 -11.64
N SER A 24 1.96 2.32 -11.52
CA SER A 24 3.14 2.02 -12.34
C SER A 24 3.19 0.54 -12.75
N PRO A 25 3.31 0.23 -14.05
CA PRO A 25 3.36 -1.16 -14.54
C PRO A 25 4.66 -1.90 -14.16
N ALA A 26 5.71 -1.17 -13.77
CA ALA A 26 7.01 -1.73 -13.42
C ALA A 26 7.43 -1.32 -12.01
N PHE A 27 6.52 -1.42 -11.03
CA PHE A 27 6.86 -1.06 -9.67
C PHE A 27 7.93 -2.02 -9.09
N PRO A 28 9.15 -1.54 -8.81
CA PRO A 28 10.24 -2.41 -8.39
C PRO A 28 10.00 -2.89 -6.96
N SER A 29 10.06 -4.22 -6.75
CA SER A 29 9.85 -4.86 -5.44
C SER A 29 10.76 -4.30 -4.34
N ARG A 30 11.95 -3.81 -4.70
CA ARG A 30 12.92 -3.17 -3.78
C ARG A 30 12.37 -1.92 -3.10
N LEU A 31 11.37 -1.26 -3.70
CA LEU A 31 10.72 -0.10 -3.09
C LEU A 31 9.65 -0.47 -2.06
N LEU A 32 9.24 -1.75 -2.00
CA LEU A 32 8.32 -2.23 -0.97
C LEU A 32 8.96 -2.20 0.43
N SER A 33 10.29 -2.36 0.51
CA SER A 33 11.04 -2.24 1.76
C SER A 33 11.10 -0.80 2.30
N ALA A 34 10.59 0.19 1.56
CA ALA A 34 10.54 1.57 2.02
C ALA A 34 9.33 1.88 2.93
N PHE A 35 8.40 0.93 3.08
CA PHE A 35 7.24 1.06 3.95
C PHE A 35 7.53 0.53 5.37
N PRO A 36 6.91 1.11 6.41
CA PRO A 36 7.04 0.60 7.78
C PRO A 36 6.59 -0.85 7.92
N GLU A 37 7.20 -1.59 8.86
CA GLU A 37 6.78 -2.94 9.22
C GLU A 37 5.30 -2.95 9.64
N GLY A 38 4.54 -3.91 9.11
CA GLY A 38 3.09 -4.00 9.32
C GLY A 38 2.22 -3.21 8.34
N THR A 39 2.80 -2.49 7.36
CA THR A 39 2.03 -1.86 6.28
C THR A 39 1.67 -2.92 5.21
N PRO A 40 0.39 -3.28 5.03
CA PRO A 40 0.01 -4.25 4.00
C PRO A 40 0.18 -3.63 2.61
N VAL A 41 0.93 -4.31 1.74
CA VAL A 41 1.05 -3.92 0.33
C VAL A 41 0.39 -4.97 -0.55
N ILE A 42 -0.54 -4.52 -1.38
CA ILE A 42 -1.43 -5.34 -2.19
C ILE A 42 -1.34 -4.93 -3.65
N ARG A 43 -1.22 -5.93 -4.54
CA ARG A 43 -1.29 -5.72 -5.99
C ARG A 43 -2.73 -5.95 -6.43
N LEU A 44 -3.31 -4.97 -7.11
CA LEU A 44 -4.70 -4.97 -7.53
C LEU A 44 -4.88 -4.12 -8.77
N THR A 45 -6.00 -4.30 -9.45
CA THR A 45 -6.36 -3.52 -10.64
C THR A 45 -6.77 -2.09 -10.27
N LEU A 46 -6.75 -1.19 -11.25
CA LEU A 46 -7.22 0.19 -11.03
C LEU A 46 -8.69 0.23 -10.57
N GLU A 47 -9.53 -0.65 -11.10
CA GLU A 47 -10.95 -0.71 -10.73
C GLU A 47 -11.14 -1.09 -9.24
N GLU A 48 -10.44 -2.13 -8.78
CA GLU A 48 -10.47 -2.52 -7.36
C GLU A 48 -9.93 -1.43 -6.43
N ALA A 49 -8.89 -0.70 -6.89
CA ALA A 49 -8.35 0.46 -6.17
C ALA A 49 -9.43 1.52 -5.97
N LEU A 50 -10.17 1.85 -7.04
CA LEU A 50 -11.22 2.87 -7.00
C LEU A 50 -12.37 2.46 -6.06
N GLN A 51 -12.79 1.19 -6.11
CA GLN A 51 -13.85 0.68 -5.22
C GLN A 51 -13.46 0.80 -3.74
N ARG A 52 -12.22 0.48 -3.38
CA ARG A 52 -11.73 0.57 -2.00
C ARG A 52 -11.60 2.01 -1.52
N VAL A 53 -11.09 2.90 -2.37
CA VAL A 53 -11.00 4.32 -2.03
C VAL A 53 -12.40 4.93 -1.86
N ALA A 54 -13.36 4.53 -2.70
CA ALA A 54 -14.75 4.98 -2.60
C ALA A 54 -15.43 4.51 -1.30
N ALA A 55 -15.04 3.37 -0.75
CA ALA A 55 -15.52 2.89 0.55
C ALA A 55 -15.01 3.72 1.75
N GLY A 56 -14.07 4.64 1.52
CA GLY A 56 -13.56 5.57 2.52
C GLY A 56 -12.40 5.01 3.34
N VAL A 57 -11.80 5.89 4.15
CA VAL A 57 -10.55 5.63 4.89
C VAL A 57 -10.78 5.04 6.29
N SER A 58 -12.02 5.09 6.78
CA SER A 58 -12.41 4.64 8.13
C SER A 58 -12.83 3.17 8.20
N SER A 59 -12.80 2.45 7.08
CA SER A 59 -13.07 1.01 7.01
C SER A 59 -11.81 0.23 7.42
N ILE A 60 -11.60 0.07 8.73
CA ILE A 60 -10.56 -0.81 9.30
C ILE A 60 -11.03 -2.26 9.13
N GLY A 61 -10.99 -2.76 7.90
CA GLY A 61 -11.64 -4.00 7.50
C GLY A 61 -10.72 -4.93 6.71
N SER A 62 -10.11 -5.86 7.46
CA SER A 62 -9.39 -7.04 7.00
C SER A 62 -8.00 -6.83 6.39
N ALA A 63 -6.99 -6.99 7.26
CA ALA A 63 -5.64 -7.35 6.85
C ALA A 63 -5.69 -8.67 6.08
N ALA A 64 -5.87 -8.57 4.76
CA ALA A 64 -5.62 -9.68 3.87
C ALA A 64 -4.11 -9.93 3.87
N GLU A 65 -3.71 -10.89 4.68
CA GLU A 65 -2.43 -11.58 4.62
C GLU A 65 -2.27 -12.10 3.18
N VAL A 66 -1.44 -11.42 2.38
CA VAL A 66 -1.03 -11.94 1.08
C VAL A 66 0.31 -12.62 1.29
N PRO A 67 0.43 -13.95 1.04
CA PRO A 67 1.72 -14.61 1.09
C PRO A 67 2.59 -13.95 0.03
N ILE A 68 3.70 -13.37 0.47
CA ILE A 68 4.79 -12.98 -0.44
C ILE A 68 5.22 -14.26 -1.15
N GLY A 69 4.77 -14.40 -2.40
CA GLY A 69 5.04 -15.56 -3.23
C GLY A 69 6.53 -15.85 -3.23
N GLU A 70 6.83 -17.04 -2.74
CA GLU A 70 8.08 -17.78 -2.86
C GLU A 70 8.62 -17.63 -4.29
N GLU A 71 9.85 -17.12 -4.42
CA GLU A 71 10.58 -17.07 -5.67
C GLU A 71 11.05 -18.51 -5.98
N PRO A 72 10.64 -19.15 -7.10
CA PRO A 72 11.14 -20.46 -7.45
C PRO A 72 12.45 -20.36 -8.24
N ALA A 73 13.39 -21.24 -7.84
CA ALA A 73 14.62 -21.71 -8.49
C ALA A 73 15.92 -20.93 -8.22
#